data_AF-A0A9D6LVD1-F1
#
_entry.id   AF-A0A9D6LVD1-F1
#
_cell.length_a   1.000
_cell.length_b   1.000
_cell.length_c   1.000
_cell.angle_alpha   90.00
_cell.angle_beta   90.00
_cell.angle_gamma   90.00
#
_symmetry.space_group_name_H-M   'P 1'
#
loop_
_entity.id
_entity.type
_entity.pdbx_description
1 polymer ?
#
loop_
_entity_poly.entity_id
_entity_poly.type
_entity_poly.pdbx_seq_one_letter_code
_entity_poly.pdbx_strand_id
1 'polypeptide(L)'
;MNSKSLPKLGAALLSMGLAGILLAASDPEIILFNGKIVKVDANFTYAQALAIAEGKILAVGSNQEIQKLAGPATRRIDLGGKT
;
A
#
# COMPACT_ATOMS: atom_id res chain seq x y z
N MET A 1 -49.62 -48.80 -7.73
CA MET A 1 -50.46 -47.63 -8.06
C MET A 1 -50.68 -46.84 -6.77
N ASN A 2 -50.36 -45.55 -6.61
CA ASN A 2 -49.87 -44.49 -7.51
C ASN A 2 -48.94 -43.57 -6.68
N SER A 3 -47.68 -43.29 -7.07
CA SER A 3 -47.21 -42.37 -8.12
C SER A 3 -47.16 -40.87 -7.69
N LYS A 4 -45.91 -40.35 -7.57
CA LYS A 4 -45.46 -38.94 -7.73
C LYS A 4 -45.88 -37.90 -6.67
N SER A 5 -44.90 -37.34 -5.93
CA SER A 5 -44.26 -36.05 -6.29
C SER A 5 -43.28 -35.52 -5.22
N LEU A 6 -42.04 -35.21 -5.62
CA LEU A 6 -41.25 -34.07 -5.12
C LEU A 6 -41.54 -32.89 -6.08
N PRO A 7 -41.51 -31.59 -5.70
CA PRO A 7 -40.36 -30.85 -5.15
C PRO A 7 -40.77 -29.92 -3.97
N LYS A 8 -40.03 -28.93 -3.43
CA LYS A 8 -38.93 -28.06 -3.92
C LYS A 8 -37.88 -27.69 -2.85
N LEU A 9 -36.79 -27.11 -3.37
CA LEU A 9 -35.74 -26.30 -2.74
C LEU A 9 -36.18 -25.39 -1.58
N GLY A 10 -35.37 -25.30 -0.52
CA GLY A 10 -35.64 -24.43 0.63
C GLY A 10 -34.51 -24.29 1.67
N ALA A 11 -33.26 -24.04 1.24
CA ALA A 11 -32.18 -23.52 2.09
C ALA A 11 -31.16 -22.83 1.17
N ALA A 12 -31.10 -21.51 1.09
CA ALA A 12 -30.49 -20.61 2.08
C ALA A 12 -28.97 -20.73 2.15
N LEU A 13 -28.29 -19.82 1.43
CA LEU A 13 -27.07 -19.15 1.92
C LEU A 13 -26.90 -17.85 1.12
N LEU A 14 -27.09 -16.72 1.80
CA LEU A 14 -26.72 -15.40 1.27
C LEU A 14 -25.22 -15.44 0.99
N SER A 15 -24.81 -15.35 -0.27
CA SER A 15 -23.42 -14.99 -0.62
C SER A 15 -23.25 -13.51 -0.29
N MET A 16 -23.03 -13.25 1.00
CA MET A 16 -22.85 -11.94 1.59
C MET A 16 -21.74 -11.20 0.86
N GLY A 17 -22.10 -10.07 0.25
CA GLY A 17 -21.15 -9.28 -0.54
C GLY A 17 -20.02 -8.80 0.35
N LEU A 18 -18.84 -9.41 0.22
CA LEU A 18 -17.61 -8.85 0.75
C LEU A 18 -17.22 -7.68 -0.17
N ALA A 19 -17.94 -6.57 -0.02
CA ALA A 19 -17.45 -5.26 -0.42
C ALA A 19 -16.18 -5.04 0.39
N GLY A 20 -15.04 -5.39 -0.20
CA GLY A 20 -13.75 -5.27 0.46
C GLY A 20 -13.61 -3.85 0.95
N ILE A 21 -13.34 -3.70 2.26
CA ILE A 21 -12.89 -2.42 2.79
C ILE A 21 -11.64 -2.08 1.99
N LEU A 22 -11.78 -1.12 1.08
CA LEU A 22 -10.67 -0.56 0.36
C LEU A 22 -9.88 0.21 1.41
N LEU A 23 -8.94 -0.48 2.05
CA LEU A 23 -7.94 0.11 2.91
C LEU A 23 -7.20 1.12 2.03
N ALA A 24 -7.61 2.38 2.16
CA ALA A 24 -7.01 3.50 1.47
C ALA A 24 -5.63 3.73 2.10
N ALA A 25 -4.66 2.90 1.71
CA ALA A 25 -3.26 3.23 1.82
C ALA A 25 -3.09 4.54 1.03
N SER A 26 -2.84 5.63 1.74
CA SER A 26 -2.58 6.91 1.10
C SER A 26 -1.26 6.82 0.36
N ASP A 27 -1.33 6.93 -0.98
CA ASP A 27 -0.15 7.09 -1.80
C ASP A 27 0.66 8.32 -1.29
N PRO A 28 2.00 8.23 -1.19
CA PRO A 28 2.82 9.34 -0.74
C PRO A 28 2.68 10.54 -1.69
N GLU A 29 2.57 11.73 -1.13
CA GLU A 29 2.53 12.98 -1.88
C GLU A 29 3.89 13.28 -2.54
N ILE A 30 4.97 12.90 -1.85
CA ILE A 30 6.36 13.10 -2.27
C ILE A 30 7.17 11.82 -2.00
N ILE A 31 7.97 11.42 -2.97
CA ILE A 31 9.10 10.50 -2.79
C ILE A 31 10.38 11.24 -3.10
N LEU A 32 11.28 11.32 -2.12
CA LEU A 32 12.67 11.69 -2.30
C LEU A 32 13.46 10.40 -2.53
N PHE A 33 14.29 10.33 -3.58
CA PHE A 33 15.08 9.14 -3.90
C PHE A 33 16.49 9.49 -4.34
N ASN A 34 17.37 8.49 -4.41
CA ASN A 34 18.77 8.64 -4.80
C ASN A 34 19.54 9.65 -3.91
N GLY A 35 19.25 9.64 -2.60
CA GLY A 35 19.97 10.44 -1.60
C GLY A 35 20.78 9.59 -0.63
N LYS A 36 21.41 10.27 0.33
CA LYS A 36 22.08 9.67 1.49
C LYS A 36 21.35 10.07 2.76
N ILE A 37 20.24 9.39 3.04
CA ILE A 37 19.33 9.74 4.14
C ILE A 37 19.88 9.16 5.44
N VAL A 38 20.31 10.02 6.36
CA VAL A 38 20.79 9.64 7.70
C VAL A 38 19.60 9.22 8.56
N LYS A 39 19.57 7.97 9.03
CA LYS A 39 18.67 7.58 10.12
C LYS A 39 19.34 7.88 11.45
N VAL A 40 18.63 8.57 12.34
CA VAL A 40 19.04 8.82 13.72
C VAL A 40 18.71 7.58 14.57
N ASP A 41 19.31 6.45 14.21
CA ASP A 41 19.29 5.21 14.96
C ASP A 41 20.64 4.99 15.67
N ALA A 42 20.71 4.00 16.57
CA ALA A 42 21.91 3.73 17.38
C ALA A 42 23.17 3.40 16.56
N ASN A 43 23.03 3.04 15.28
CA ASN A 43 24.12 2.69 14.37
C ASN A 43 24.35 3.75 13.27
N PHE A 44 23.62 4.88 13.31
CA PHE A 44 23.61 5.93 12.28
C PHE A 44 23.48 5.37 10.86
N THR A 45 22.55 4.41 10.65
CA THR A 45 22.44 3.75 9.35
C THR A 45 21.91 4.69 8.26
N TYR A 46 22.19 4.36 6.99
CA TYR A 46 21.72 5.14 5.86
C TYR A 46 20.54 4.48 5.15
N ALA A 47 19.73 5.29 4.49
CA ALA A 47 18.73 4.90 3.50
C ALA A 47 18.94 5.73 2.21
N GLN A 48 18.30 5.30 1.12
CA GLN A 48 18.45 5.95 -0.19
C GLN A 48 17.23 6.78 -0.59
N ALA A 49 16.06 6.43 -0.04
CA ALA A 49 14.78 7.05 -0.37
C ALA A 49 13.84 7.16 0.84
N LEU A 50 12.92 8.13 0.74
CA LEU A 50 11.94 8.53 1.74
C LEU A 50 10.60 8.81 1.06
N ALA A 51 9.53 8.21 1.56
CA ALA A 51 8.15 8.55 1.20
C ALA A 51 7.54 9.45 2.27
N ILE A 52 6.87 10.52 1.85
CA ILE A 52 6.17 11.49 2.69
C ILE A 52 4.69 11.50 2.30
N ALA A 53 3.80 11.57 3.27
CA ALA A 53 2.37 11.79 3.11
C ALA A 53 1.85 12.70 4.23
N GLU A 54 1.04 13.71 3.92
CA GLU A 54 0.50 14.68 4.90
C GLU A 54 1.60 15.31 5.79
N GLY A 55 2.77 15.60 5.20
CA GLY A 55 3.94 16.13 5.92
C GLY A 55 4.61 15.15 6.90
N LYS A 56 4.18 13.88 6.94
CA LYS A 56 4.76 12.82 7.79
C LYS A 56 5.56 11.83 6.96
N ILE A 57 6.58 11.23 7.59
CA ILE A 57 7.33 10.12 7.00
C ILE A 57 6.44 8.88 6.97
N LEU A 58 6.14 8.39 5.76
CA LEU A 58 5.37 7.16 5.54
C LEU A 58 6.30 5.92 5.52
N ALA A 59 7.44 6.01 4.85
CA ALA A 59 8.42 4.93 4.76
C ALA A 59 9.84 5.43 4.43
N VAL A 60 10.85 4.67 4.85
CA VAL A 60 12.29 4.93 4.65
C VAL A 60 12.95 3.63 4.16
N GLY A 61 13.75 3.65 3.09
CA GLY A 61 14.30 2.42 2.53
C GLY A 61 15.26 2.60 1.35
N SER A 62 15.45 1.54 0.56
CA SER A 62 16.18 1.61 -0.71
C SER A 62 15.39 2.36 -1.79
N ASN A 63 16.10 2.80 -2.83
CA ASN A 63 15.48 3.43 -4.00
C ASN A 63 14.38 2.57 -4.63
N GLN A 64 14.54 1.25 -4.64
CA GLN A 64 13.62 0.32 -5.27
C GLN A 64 12.36 0.07 -4.43
N GLU A 65 12.49 -0.02 -3.11
CA GLU A 65 11.36 -0.27 -2.21
C GLU A 65 10.43 0.94 -2.17
N ILE A 66 10.98 2.14 -2.00
CA ILE A 66 10.19 3.35 -1.83
C ILE A 66 9.54 3.80 -3.14
N GLN A 67 10.23 3.70 -4.29
CA GLN A 67 9.63 4.06 -5.58
C GLN A 67 8.46 3.16 -6.00
N LYS A 68 8.34 1.94 -5.46
CA LYS A 68 7.17 1.07 -5.66
C LYS A 68 5.92 1.57 -4.95
N LEU A 69 6.06 2.43 -3.93
CA LEU A 69 4.95 3.05 -3.23
C LEU A 69 4.35 4.23 -4.01
N ALA A 70 4.94 4.61 -5.16
CA ALA A 70 4.56 5.81 -5.88
C ALA A 70 3.23 5.64 -6.65
N GLY A 71 2.18 6.31 -6.16
CA GLY A 71 0.90 6.41 -6.84
C GLY A 71 0.90 7.36 -8.05
N PRO A 72 -0.24 7.50 -8.75
CA PRO A 72 -0.37 8.36 -9.93
C PRO A 72 -0.08 9.85 -9.67
N ALA A 73 -0.36 10.33 -8.46
CA ALA A 73 -0.15 11.72 -8.05
C ALA A 73 1.19 11.97 -7.32
N THR A 74 1.98 10.92 -7.03
CA THR A 74 3.20 11.03 -6.23
C THR A 74 4.29 11.82 -6.96
N ARG A 75 4.75 12.92 -6.35
CA ARG A 75 5.89 13.71 -6.85
C ARG A 75 7.20 12.98 -6.54
N ARG A 76 7.90 12.52 -7.57
CA ARG A 76 9.23 11.90 -7.43
C ARG A 76 10.31 12.98 -7.57
N ILE A 77 11.24 13.06 -6.62
CA ILE A 77 12.33 14.04 -6.57
C ILE A 77 13.67 13.29 -6.42
N ASP A 78 14.52 13.40 -7.43
CA ASP A 78 15.89 12.88 -7.40
C ASP A 78 16.78 13.82 -6.55
N LEU A 79 17.41 13.28 -5.51
CA LEU A 79 18.33 14.00 -4.64
C LEU A 79 19.76 14.08 -5.20
N GLY A 80 20.09 13.32 -6.26
CA GLY A 80 21.38 13.39 -6.95
C GLY A 80 22.59 13.05 -6.06
N GLY A 81 22.44 12.09 -5.16
CA GLY A 81 23.45 11.68 -4.19
C GLY A 81 23.62 12.60 -2.98
N LYS A 82 22.80 13.65 -2.84
CA LYS A 82 22.87 14.61 -1.71
C LYS A 82 22.38 13.99 -0.40
N THR A 83 22.80 14.59 0.71
CA THR A 83 22.43 14.28 2.10
C THR A 83 21.40 15.29 2.59
#